data_AF-A0A5B8KDE9-F1
#
_entry.id   AF-A0A5B8KDE9-F1
#
_cell.length_a   1.000
_cell.length_b   1.000
_cell.length_c   1.000
_cell.angle_alpha   90.00
_cell.angle_beta   90.00
_cell.angle_gamma   90.00
#
_symmetry.space_group_name_H-M   'P 1'
#
loop_
_entity.id
_entity.type
_entity.pdbx_description
1 polymer ?
#
loop_
_entity_poly.entity_id
_entity_poly.type
_entity_poly.pdbx_seq_one_letter_code
_entity_poly.pdbx_strand_id
1 'polypeptide(L)'
;MSRHQLPEPVAGHRPSRQSVSRAGPQSGPDPAATPGSWLPEGAAETLLVTASEVLRAEVERIVAAAGRQLSLARDATEAAPYWDTAGAVLVGSDVRELPIRRRAPAVLVGLHGEGDGLWQLAAVLGAERVAVLPEGGPWLAEYLSRSHAPDPGGHVLGVIGGCGGAGATTAAIWLAQAAAGLGARVLLIDGDPWGGGLELALAAEEEPGLRWPDLADASGSIDPDQLHEALPEAGGFSFLSWPGTRERPPAIDTAAVAGVLDAARRCYELVVLDIGRGLEPLRTFAWECDRLVVVLPAQLRAAVAAARLVPELPAVETALVIRTKPGVAFDYQLISQAVGLPVQAILPEVRGTAAATELGRLLDAGGRRSVQRFTEGVLAFGADGFP
;
A
#
# COMPACT_ATOMS: atom_id res chain seq x y z
N MET A 1 -21.21 -35.12 69.07
CA MET A 1 -21.20 -36.45 68.41
C MET A 1 -20.38 -36.36 67.13
N SER A 2 -19.36 -37.22 67.04
CA SER A 2 -18.50 -37.70 65.93
C SER A 2 -18.39 -36.85 64.65
N ARG A 3 -17.22 -36.34 64.22
CA ARG A 3 -15.91 -36.94 63.85
C ARG A 3 -15.97 -38.12 62.85
N HIS A 4 -15.02 -38.09 61.90
CA HIS A 4 -14.60 -39.09 60.90
C HIS A 4 -15.20 -38.92 59.48
N GLN A 5 -14.45 -39.00 58.37
CA GLN A 5 -13.01 -39.01 58.06
C GLN A 5 -12.92 -39.06 56.51
N LEU A 6 -11.99 -38.32 55.92
CA LEU A 6 -11.51 -38.56 54.55
C LEU A 6 -10.74 -39.89 54.48
N PRO A 7 -10.66 -40.52 53.30
CA PRO A 7 -9.53 -41.39 52.98
C PRO A 7 -8.72 -40.85 51.79
N GLU A 8 -7.43 -40.63 52.03
CA GLU A 8 -6.31 -40.80 51.08
C GLU A 8 -5.38 -41.89 51.69
N PRO A 9 -4.29 -42.34 51.03
CA PRO A 9 -4.08 -42.80 49.66
C PRO A 9 -3.48 -44.23 49.66
N VAL A 10 -3.37 -44.91 48.51
CA VAL A 10 -2.51 -46.11 48.40
C VAL A 10 -1.56 -45.99 47.22
N ALA A 11 -0.28 -46.12 47.56
CA ALA A 11 0.89 -46.03 46.72
C ALA A 11 1.25 -47.36 46.03
N GLY A 12 2.02 -47.23 44.95
CA GLY A 12 3.19 -48.11 44.72
C GLY A 12 3.13 -48.96 43.45
N HIS A 13 3.93 -48.60 42.44
CA HIS A 13 5.21 -49.29 42.17
C HIS A 13 5.87 -48.74 40.89
N ARG A 14 7.11 -48.25 41.05
CA ARG A 14 8.13 -48.25 39.98
C ARG A 14 8.63 -49.70 39.80
N PRO A 15 9.16 -50.02 38.62
CA PRO A 15 10.58 -50.32 38.60
C PRO A 15 11.36 -49.54 37.53
N SER A 16 12.65 -49.50 37.80
CA SER A 16 13.72 -48.69 37.22
C SER A 16 14.40 -49.31 36.02
N ARG A 17 14.87 -48.42 35.12
CA ARG A 17 16.16 -48.39 34.39
C ARG A 17 16.60 -49.66 33.63
N GLN A 18 16.80 -49.50 32.32
CA GLN A 18 18.15 -49.61 31.76
C GLN A 18 18.29 -48.90 30.40
N SER A 19 19.48 -48.35 30.23
CA SER A 19 20.03 -47.54 29.16
C SER A 19 20.36 -48.36 27.90
N VAL A 20 20.06 -47.81 26.72
CA VAL A 20 20.84 -48.10 25.50
C VAL A 20 21.11 -46.78 24.77
N SER A 21 22.36 -46.37 24.84
CA SER A 21 23.00 -45.38 24.00
C SER A 21 23.03 -45.87 22.55
N ARG A 22 22.67 -45.00 21.59
CA ARG A 22 23.25 -45.01 20.25
C ARG A 22 23.42 -43.58 19.76
N ALA A 23 24.70 -43.22 19.64
CA ALA A 23 25.19 -42.00 19.04
C ALA A 23 24.85 -41.89 17.54
N GLY A 24 24.58 -40.66 17.11
CA GLY A 24 24.44 -40.19 15.72
C GLY A 24 24.56 -38.66 15.73
N PRO A 25 25.13 -38.04 14.68
CA PRO A 25 26.17 -37.03 14.84
C PRO A 25 25.67 -35.62 15.21
N GLN A 26 26.51 -34.92 15.96
CA GLN A 26 26.42 -33.49 16.25
C GLN A 26 26.64 -32.68 14.97
N SER A 27 25.60 -32.02 14.47
CA SER A 27 25.74 -30.81 13.67
C SER A 27 25.68 -29.61 14.63
N GLY A 28 26.74 -28.81 14.64
CA GLY A 28 26.85 -27.61 15.46
C GLY A 28 25.76 -26.58 15.12
N PRO A 29 25.56 -25.55 15.96
CA PRO A 29 24.63 -24.48 15.64
C PRO A 29 25.16 -23.74 14.42
N ASP A 30 24.42 -23.82 13.31
CA ASP A 30 24.61 -22.90 12.18
C ASP A 30 24.49 -21.46 12.70
N PRO A 31 25.36 -20.54 12.25
CA PRO A 31 25.27 -19.15 12.64
C PRO A 31 23.91 -18.61 12.21
N ALA A 32 23.26 -17.90 13.13
CA ALA A 32 21.98 -17.25 12.96
C ALA A 32 21.84 -16.67 11.55
N ALA A 33 20.88 -17.20 10.79
CA ALA A 33 20.43 -16.58 9.56
C ALA A 33 19.94 -15.18 9.92
N THR A 34 20.69 -14.17 9.50
CA THR A 34 20.24 -12.79 9.42
C THR A 34 18.85 -12.79 8.74
N PRO A 35 17.82 -12.14 9.29
CA PRO A 35 16.54 -12.03 8.60
C PRO A 35 16.83 -11.38 7.25
N GLY A 36 16.54 -12.12 6.18
CA GLY A 36 16.87 -11.76 4.82
C GLY A 36 16.30 -10.39 4.48
N SER A 37 17.14 -9.57 3.85
CA SER A 37 16.79 -8.34 3.19
C SER A 37 15.50 -8.52 2.38
N TRP A 38 14.48 -7.77 2.76
CA TRP A 38 13.23 -7.58 2.02
C TRP A 38 13.52 -6.77 0.75
N LEU A 39 14.17 -7.38 -0.23
CA LEU A 39 14.34 -6.81 -1.56
C LEU A 39 14.05 -7.92 -2.56
N PRO A 40 13.06 -7.77 -3.46
CA PRO A 40 13.11 -8.56 -4.68
C PRO A 40 14.40 -8.19 -5.41
N GLU A 41 15.38 -9.10 -5.41
CA GLU A 41 16.53 -9.03 -6.31
C GLU A 41 16.02 -9.23 -7.74
N GLY A 42 15.57 -8.15 -8.36
CA GLY A 42 15.27 -8.07 -9.78
C GLY A 42 15.91 -6.80 -10.31
N ALA A 43 16.83 -6.94 -11.27
CA ALA A 43 17.40 -5.79 -11.97
C ALA A 43 16.26 -4.93 -12.53
N ALA A 44 16.44 -3.61 -12.53
CA ALA A 44 15.49 -2.65 -13.07
C ALA A 44 15.08 -2.96 -14.52
N GLU A 45 14.01 -3.72 -14.69
CA GLU A 45 13.51 -4.10 -16.02
C GLU A 45 12.88 -2.88 -16.69
N THR A 46 13.25 -2.67 -17.96
CA THR A 46 12.56 -1.73 -18.84
C THR A 46 11.35 -2.46 -19.41
N LEU A 47 10.15 -1.92 -19.24
CA LEU A 47 8.94 -2.47 -19.84
C LEU A 47 8.65 -1.77 -21.16
N LEU A 48 8.44 -2.53 -22.23
CA LEU A 48 7.93 -2.01 -23.51
C LEU A 48 6.51 -2.51 -23.76
N VAL A 49 5.58 -1.58 -23.97
CA VAL A 49 4.19 -1.84 -24.31
C VAL A 49 3.97 -1.52 -25.78
N THR A 50 3.86 -2.52 -26.64
CA THR A 50 3.57 -2.35 -28.07
C THR A 50 3.14 -3.68 -28.71
N ALA A 51 2.22 -3.62 -29.67
CA ALA A 51 1.91 -4.70 -30.59
C ALA A 51 2.69 -4.59 -31.91
N SER A 52 3.47 -3.52 -32.11
CA SER A 52 4.28 -3.29 -33.31
C SER A 52 5.61 -4.03 -33.23
N GLU A 53 5.78 -5.06 -34.07
CA GLU A 53 7.05 -5.80 -34.20
C GLU A 53 8.21 -4.90 -34.67
N VAL A 54 7.92 -3.84 -35.41
CA VAL A 54 8.94 -2.90 -35.89
C VAL A 54 9.48 -2.05 -34.74
N LEU A 55 8.59 -1.48 -33.91
CA LEU A 55 9.00 -0.72 -32.73
C LEU A 55 9.74 -1.60 -31.73
N ARG A 56 9.23 -2.83 -31.53
CA ARG A 56 9.86 -3.83 -30.69
C ARG A 56 11.31 -4.08 -31.08
N ALA A 57 11.58 -4.38 -32.35
CA ALA A 57 12.93 -4.66 -32.82
C ALA A 57 13.89 -3.47 -32.62
N GLU A 58 13.44 -2.24 -32.87
CA GLU A 58 14.24 -1.04 -32.67
C GLU A 58 14.53 -0.78 -31.18
N VAL A 59 13.52 -0.89 -30.32
CA VAL A 59 13.67 -0.69 -28.87
C VAL A 59 14.54 -1.78 -28.25
N GLU A 60 14.37 -3.06 -28.63
CA GLU A 60 15.21 -4.17 -28.18
C GLU A 60 16.70 -3.87 -28.40
N ARG A 61 17.04 -3.35 -29.59
CA ARG A 61 18.41 -2.95 -29.93
C ARG A 61 18.93 -1.82 -29.04
N ILE A 62 18.10 -0.84 -28.73
CA ILE A 62 18.46 0.33 -27.89
C ILE A 62 18.62 -0.08 -26.42
N VAL A 63 17.69 -0.87 -25.88
CA VAL A 63 17.71 -1.36 -24.49
C VAL A 63 18.93 -2.26 -24.27
N ALA A 64 19.25 -3.13 -25.23
CA ALA A 64 20.47 -3.94 -25.19
C ALA A 64 21.74 -3.07 -25.19
N ALA A 65 21.77 -2.00 -25.99
CA ALA A 65 22.90 -1.05 -25.99
C ALA A 65 23.04 -0.28 -24.67
N ALA A 66 21.93 -0.05 -23.96
CA ALA A 66 21.92 0.55 -22.63
C ALA A 66 22.27 -0.45 -21.50
N GLY A 67 22.49 -1.73 -21.81
CA GLY A 67 22.81 -2.77 -20.82
C GLY A 67 21.65 -3.14 -19.90
N ARG A 68 20.40 -2.97 -20.37
CA ARG A 68 19.18 -3.18 -19.59
C ARG A 68 18.44 -4.45 -20.03
N GLN A 69 17.63 -5.00 -19.14
CA GLN A 69 16.69 -6.06 -19.49
C GLN A 69 15.38 -5.45 -20.00
N LEU A 70 14.77 -6.09 -21.02
CA LEU A 70 13.51 -5.68 -21.60
C LEU A 70 12.42 -6.72 -21.28
N SER A 71 11.35 -6.26 -20.65
CA SER A 71 10.08 -6.99 -20.55
C SER A 71 9.11 -6.46 -21.59
N LEU A 72 8.24 -7.33 -22.11
CA LEU A 72 7.34 -7.02 -23.22
C LEU A 72 5.89 -7.21 -22.80
N ALA A 73 5.05 -6.25 -23.16
CA ALA A 73 3.61 -6.34 -23.09
C ALA A 73 3.00 -5.86 -24.40
N ARG A 74 1.92 -6.48 -24.85
CA ARG A 74 1.23 -6.10 -26.10
C ARG A 74 0.30 -4.92 -25.92
N ASP A 75 -0.26 -4.79 -24.74
CA ASP A 75 -1.25 -3.77 -24.40
C ASP A 75 -1.18 -3.38 -22.92
N ALA A 76 -2.01 -2.40 -22.54
CA ALA A 76 -2.12 -1.91 -21.17
C ALA A 76 -2.52 -2.97 -20.14
N THR A 77 -3.27 -4.01 -20.55
CA THR A 77 -3.74 -5.06 -19.65
C THR A 77 -2.60 -6.00 -19.26
N GLU A 78 -1.81 -6.41 -20.25
CA GLU A 78 -0.62 -7.24 -20.03
C GLU A 78 0.49 -6.47 -19.31
N ALA A 79 0.58 -5.16 -19.53
CA ALA A 79 1.56 -4.29 -18.89
C ALA A 79 1.25 -4.02 -17.40
N ALA A 80 -0.03 -4.04 -17.01
CA ALA A 80 -0.50 -3.60 -15.70
C ALA A 80 0.24 -4.23 -14.50
N PRO A 81 0.58 -5.54 -14.47
CA PRO A 81 1.28 -6.14 -13.32
C PRO A 81 2.73 -5.69 -13.15
N TYR A 82 3.38 -5.22 -14.21
CA TYR A 82 4.81 -4.90 -14.25
C TYR A 82 5.08 -3.39 -14.31
N TRP A 83 4.04 -2.60 -14.57
CA TRP A 83 4.11 -1.17 -14.82
C TRP A 83 4.83 -0.43 -13.68
N ASP A 84 4.36 -0.62 -12.45
CA ASP A 84 4.83 0.14 -11.28
C ASP A 84 6.21 -0.34 -10.78
N THR A 85 6.63 -1.54 -11.17
CA THR A 85 7.94 -2.12 -10.82
C THR A 85 9.01 -1.84 -11.86
N ALA A 86 8.63 -1.40 -13.07
CA ALA A 86 9.55 -1.16 -14.16
C ALA A 86 10.38 0.11 -13.88
N GLY A 87 11.69 0.02 -14.10
CA GLY A 87 12.56 1.21 -13.96
C GLY A 87 12.47 2.21 -15.11
N ALA A 88 11.81 1.81 -16.19
CA ALA A 88 11.34 2.69 -17.24
C ALA A 88 10.22 1.98 -18.00
N VAL A 89 9.17 2.73 -18.35
CA VAL A 89 8.11 2.23 -19.22
C VAL A 89 8.19 2.94 -20.57
N LEU A 90 8.26 2.15 -21.64
CA LEU A 90 8.26 2.59 -23.02
C LEU A 90 6.92 2.19 -23.63
N VAL A 91 6.24 3.14 -24.27
CA VAL A 91 4.91 2.92 -24.85
C VAL A 91 5.00 3.14 -26.35
N GLY A 92 4.60 2.16 -27.15
CA GLY A 92 4.58 2.28 -28.60
C GLY A 92 3.52 3.26 -29.09
N SER A 93 3.77 3.88 -30.25
CA SER A 93 2.85 4.77 -30.95
C SER A 93 1.54 4.10 -31.39
N ASP A 94 1.43 2.78 -31.26
CA ASP A 94 0.24 1.96 -31.52
C ASP A 94 -0.68 1.81 -30.30
N VAL A 95 -0.17 2.09 -29.10
CA VAL A 95 -0.94 2.05 -27.86
C VAL A 95 -1.84 3.28 -27.75
N ARG A 96 -3.09 3.08 -27.32
CA ARG A 96 -4.11 4.15 -27.22
C ARG A 96 -4.58 4.41 -25.80
N GLU A 97 -4.30 3.51 -24.89
CA GLU A 97 -4.71 3.56 -23.49
C GLU A 97 -3.56 3.06 -22.63
N LEU A 98 -3.38 3.66 -21.45
CA LEU A 98 -2.44 3.19 -20.44
C LEU A 98 -3.21 2.51 -19.31
N PRO A 99 -2.57 1.60 -18.56
CA PRO A 99 -3.15 1.16 -17.31
C PRO A 99 -3.37 2.38 -16.41
N ILE A 100 -4.42 2.34 -15.61
CA ILE A 100 -4.81 3.47 -14.76
C ILE A 100 -3.75 3.71 -13.64
N ARG A 101 -2.74 2.82 -13.50
CA ARG A 101 -1.61 2.95 -12.58
C ARG A 101 -0.63 4.00 -13.10
N ARG A 102 -0.32 4.99 -12.26
CA ARG A 102 0.46 6.19 -12.63
C ARG A 102 1.92 6.11 -12.17
N ARG A 103 2.55 4.93 -12.08
CA ARG A 103 4.01 4.87 -11.85
C ARG A 103 4.78 4.29 -13.00
N ALA A 104 5.19 5.21 -13.87
CA ALA A 104 6.55 5.39 -14.37
C ALA A 104 6.50 6.53 -15.38
N PRO A 105 7.55 7.34 -15.53
CA PRO A 105 7.67 8.31 -16.61
C PRO A 105 7.65 7.57 -17.95
N ALA A 106 6.47 7.46 -18.56
CA ALA A 106 6.29 6.76 -19.82
C ALA A 106 6.98 7.57 -20.93
N VAL A 107 7.92 6.93 -21.63
CA VAL A 107 8.45 7.47 -22.87
C VAL A 107 7.59 6.92 -24.00
N LEU A 108 6.89 7.79 -24.71
CA LEU A 108 6.20 7.38 -25.93
C LEU A 108 7.23 7.20 -27.05
N VAL A 109 7.27 6.02 -27.65
CA VAL A 109 8.19 5.64 -28.72
C VAL A 109 7.42 5.49 -30.02
N GLY A 110 7.82 6.25 -31.03
CA GLY A 110 7.23 6.19 -32.37
C GLY A 110 8.28 6.03 -33.46
N LEU A 111 7.84 5.75 -34.67
CA LEU A 111 8.71 5.67 -35.85
C LEU A 111 8.74 6.99 -36.62
N HIS A 112 9.85 7.22 -37.32
CA HIS A 112 9.98 8.32 -38.25
C HIS A 112 8.87 8.26 -39.33
N GLY A 113 8.16 9.37 -39.51
CA GLY A 113 7.04 9.48 -40.46
C GLY A 113 5.64 9.45 -39.84
N GLU A 114 5.51 9.28 -38.53
CA GLU A 114 4.22 9.33 -37.81
C GLU A 114 3.68 10.77 -37.56
N GLY A 115 4.45 11.80 -37.96
CA GLY A 115 4.04 13.21 -37.94
C GLY A 115 3.81 13.79 -36.55
N ASP A 116 3.06 14.90 -36.48
CA ASP A 116 2.72 15.59 -35.21
C ASP A 116 1.81 14.77 -34.29
N GLY A 117 1.22 13.68 -34.80
CA GLY A 117 0.31 12.80 -34.07
C GLY A 117 0.95 12.13 -32.85
N LEU A 118 2.27 11.94 -32.85
CA LEU A 118 2.99 11.33 -31.73
C LEU A 118 3.00 12.25 -30.49
N TRP A 119 3.22 13.55 -30.68
CA TRP A 119 3.18 14.53 -29.59
C TRP A 119 1.77 14.72 -29.03
N GLN A 120 0.76 14.69 -29.90
CA GLN A 120 -0.63 14.73 -29.46
C GLN A 120 -1.03 13.47 -28.69
N LEU A 121 -0.59 12.30 -29.14
CA LEU A 121 -0.79 11.04 -28.42
C LEU A 121 -0.08 11.07 -27.06
N ALA A 122 1.15 11.58 -26.99
CA ALA A 122 1.88 11.73 -25.73
C ALA A 122 1.12 12.60 -24.73
N ALA A 123 0.56 13.73 -25.19
CA ALA A 123 -0.25 14.60 -24.35
C ALA A 123 -1.54 13.93 -23.85
N VAL A 124 -2.21 13.14 -24.70
CA VAL A 124 -3.42 12.39 -24.31
C VAL A 124 -3.10 11.28 -23.30
N LEU A 125 -1.98 10.58 -23.49
CA LEU A 125 -1.55 9.49 -22.61
C LEU A 125 -0.84 9.99 -21.33
N GLY A 126 -0.46 11.25 -21.26
CA GLY A 126 0.34 11.79 -20.15
C GLY A 126 1.79 11.29 -20.17
N ALA A 127 2.34 10.94 -21.34
CA ALA A 127 3.73 10.57 -21.47
C ALA A 127 4.63 11.80 -21.26
N GLU A 128 5.60 11.70 -20.34
CA GLU A 128 6.49 12.82 -20.01
C GLU A 128 7.44 13.19 -21.16
N ARG A 129 7.76 12.20 -22.00
CA ARG A 129 8.80 12.31 -23.04
C ARG A 129 8.41 11.52 -24.28
N VAL A 130 8.99 11.90 -25.42
CA VAL A 130 8.77 11.25 -26.71
C VAL A 130 10.10 10.93 -27.38
N ALA A 131 10.25 9.71 -27.88
CA ALA A 131 11.38 9.26 -28.69
C ALA A 131 10.91 8.85 -30.09
N VAL A 132 11.37 9.55 -31.11
CA VAL A 132 11.11 9.20 -32.52
C VAL A 132 12.30 8.37 -33.02
N LEU A 133 12.07 7.13 -33.43
CA LEU A 133 13.11 6.22 -33.88
C LEU A 133 13.25 6.24 -35.42
N PRO A 134 14.48 6.15 -35.96
CA PRO A 134 15.73 5.84 -35.25
C PRO A 134 16.45 7.05 -34.63
N GLU A 135 16.08 8.30 -34.95
CA GLU A 135 16.86 9.50 -34.58
C GLU A 135 17.01 9.72 -33.07
N GLY A 136 15.97 9.41 -32.30
CA GLY A 136 15.92 9.50 -30.84
C GLY A 136 16.55 8.31 -30.11
N GLY A 137 17.08 7.32 -30.84
CA GLY A 137 17.67 6.11 -30.25
C GLY A 137 18.83 6.38 -29.28
N PRO A 138 19.83 7.24 -29.62
CA PRO A 138 20.91 7.58 -28.69
C PRO A 138 20.43 8.24 -27.41
N TRP A 139 19.47 9.17 -27.52
CA TRP A 139 18.86 9.82 -26.37
C TRP A 139 18.11 8.81 -25.49
N LEU A 140 17.38 7.87 -26.10
CA LEU A 140 16.66 6.83 -25.36
C LEU A 140 17.63 5.89 -24.63
N ALA A 141 18.75 5.51 -25.25
CA ALA A 141 19.79 4.72 -24.59
C ALA A 141 20.39 5.45 -23.38
N GLU A 142 20.70 6.74 -23.54
CA GLU A 142 21.20 7.60 -22.46
C GLU A 142 20.19 7.74 -21.32
N TYR A 143 18.91 7.97 -21.65
CA TYR A 143 17.81 8.00 -20.68
C TYR A 143 17.76 6.69 -19.89
N LEU A 144 17.65 5.55 -20.58
CA LEU A 144 17.57 4.22 -19.95
C LEU A 144 18.79 3.88 -19.08
N SER A 145 19.98 4.35 -19.47
CA SER A 145 21.20 4.15 -18.67
C SER A 145 21.19 4.91 -17.34
N ARG A 146 20.41 6.00 -17.25
CA ARG A 146 20.25 6.84 -16.05
C ARG A 146 18.99 6.52 -15.27
N SER A 147 17.95 6.04 -15.93
CA SER A 147 16.66 5.69 -15.32
C SER A 147 16.85 4.43 -14.50
N HIS A 148 17.01 4.51 -13.20
CA HIS A 148 17.06 3.30 -12.36
C HIS A 148 15.64 2.80 -12.12
N ALA A 149 15.47 1.52 -11.74
CA ALA A 149 14.25 1.17 -11.03
C ALA A 149 14.14 2.15 -9.87
N PRO A 150 12.95 2.72 -9.63
CA PRO A 150 12.75 3.36 -8.35
C PRO A 150 13.24 2.34 -7.31
N ASP A 151 14.08 2.78 -6.37
CA ASP A 151 14.27 2.01 -5.15
C ASP A 151 12.87 1.62 -4.68
N PRO A 152 12.59 0.39 -4.22
CA PRO A 152 11.22 -0.08 -4.00
C PRO A 152 10.37 0.91 -3.20
N GLY A 153 11.05 1.76 -2.42
CA GLY A 153 10.49 2.88 -1.70
C GLY A 153 9.65 2.38 -0.56
N GLY A 154 9.07 3.30 0.18
CA GLY A 154 8.03 3.01 1.13
C GLY A 154 6.86 2.32 0.47
N HIS A 155 6.35 1.32 1.17
CA HIS A 155 5.10 0.69 0.80
C HIS A 155 3.92 1.61 0.97
N VAL A 156 2.97 1.59 0.04
CA VAL A 156 1.72 2.36 0.13
C VAL A 156 0.56 1.40 0.39
N LEU A 157 0.03 1.42 1.61
CA LEU A 157 -1.14 0.66 2.04
C LEU A 157 -2.37 1.56 2.03
N GLY A 158 -3.30 1.32 1.12
CA GLY A 158 -4.60 1.99 1.10
C GLY A 158 -5.61 1.32 2.02
N VAL A 159 -6.33 2.12 2.80
CA VAL A 159 -7.40 1.70 3.69
C VAL A 159 -8.70 2.35 3.21
N ILE A 160 -9.71 1.54 2.88
CA ILE A 160 -10.98 2.04 2.36
C ILE A 160 -12.17 1.41 3.07
N GLY A 161 -13.22 2.20 3.32
CA GLY A 161 -14.48 1.70 3.86
C GLY A 161 -15.32 0.99 2.79
N GLY A 162 -15.67 -0.28 3.00
CA GLY A 162 -16.68 -0.98 2.20
C GLY A 162 -18.10 -0.39 2.38
N CYS A 163 -18.33 0.33 3.48
CA CYS A 163 -19.54 1.11 3.73
C CYS A 163 -19.25 2.37 4.56
N GLY A 164 -20.25 3.23 4.73
CA GLY A 164 -20.13 4.43 5.58
C GLY A 164 -19.96 4.04 7.04
N GLY A 165 -19.08 4.73 7.75
CA GLY A 165 -18.80 4.48 9.16
C GLY A 165 -18.20 3.09 9.45
N ALA A 166 -17.53 2.46 8.46
CA ALA A 166 -16.93 1.13 8.63
C ALA A 166 -15.74 1.10 9.61
N GLY A 167 -15.11 2.25 9.86
CA GLY A 167 -13.91 2.36 10.69
C GLY A 167 -12.60 2.34 9.91
N ALA A 168 -12.61 2.75 8.64
CA ALA A 168 -11.40 2.83 7.79
C ALA A 168 -10.35 3.78 8.39
N THR A 169 -10.72 5.04 8.65
CA THR A 169 -9.90 6.04 9.35
C THR A 169 -9.33 5.51 10.67
N THR A 170 -10.16 4.84 11.48
CA THR A 170 -9.70 4.24 12.74
C THR A 170 -8.66 3.15 12.52
N ALA A 171 -8.88 2.27 11.54
CA ALA A 171 -7.92 1.25 11.16
C ALA A 171 -6.61 1.88 10.66
N ALA A 172 -6.69 2.89 9.78
CA ALA A 172 -5.53 3.59 9.23
C ALA A 172 -4.66 4.22 10.33
N ILE A 173 -5.27 4.93 11.28
CA ILE A 173 -4.57 5.53 12.43
C ILE A 173 -3.89 4.47 13.30
N TRP A 174 -4.58 3.36 13.61
CA TRP A 174 -3.98 2.30 14.43
C TRP A 174 -2.87 1.53 13.69
N LEU A 175 -3.00 1.34 12.37
CA LEU A 175 -1.95 0.74 11.56
C LEU A 175 -0.70 1.62 11.52
N ALA A 176 -0.87 2.93 11.33
CA ALA A 176 0.23 3.88 11.34
C ALA A 176 0.93 3.90 12.71
N GLN A 177 0.16 3.99 13.80
CA GLN A 177 0.68 3.94 15.17
C GLN A 177 1.44 2.64 15.47
N ALA A 178 0.91 1.50 15.04
CA ALA A 178 1.54 0.21 15.28
C ALA A 178 2.86 0.06 14.52
N ALA A 179 2.90 0.44 13.23
CA ALA A 179 4.11 0.40 12.42
C ALA A 179 5.19 1.35 12.96
N ALA A 180 4.80 2.57 13.37
CA ALA A 180 5.71 3.49 14.06
C ALA A 180 6.24 2.90 15.38
N GLY A 181 5.39 2.22 16.15
CA GLY A 181 5.79 1.51 17.37
C GLY A 181 6.77 0.35 17.13
N LEU A 182 6.86 -0.16 15.90
CA LEU A 182 7.87 -1.14 15.46
C LEU A 182 9.18 -0.49 14.98
N GLY A 183 9.24 0.85 14.97
CA GLY A 183 10.41 1.62 14.55
C GLY A 183 10.45 1.98 13.07
N ALA A 184 9.40 1.67 12.30
CA ALA A 184 9.33 2.08 10.90
C ALA A 184 9.06 3.59 10.79
N ARG A 185 9.62 4.24 9.77
CA ARG A 185 9.26 5.61 9.39
C ARG A 185 7.93 5.61 8.64
N VAL A 186 6.89 6.17 9.25
CA VAL A 186 5.51 6.08 8.76
C VAL A 186 4.92 7.45 8.42
N LEU A 187 4.19 7.51 7.31
CA LEU A 187 3.32 8.63 6.93
C LEU A 187 1.86 8.18 6.84
N LEU A 188 0.95 8.88 7.52
CA LEU A 188 -0.50 8.73 7.35
C LEU A 188 -1.06 9.88 6.49
N ILE A 189 -1.73 9.57 5.39
CA ILE A 189 -2.29 10.58 4.47
C ILE A 189 -3.83 10.47 4.46
N ASP A 190 -4.49 11.62 4.64
CA ASP A 190 -5.93 11.79 4.51
C ASP A 190 -6.32 11.91 3.03
N GLY A 191 -6.93 10.89 2.47
CA GLY A 191 -7.42 10.87 1.10
C GLY A 191 -8.87 11.34 0.96
N ASP A 192 -9.54 11.82 2.02
CA ASP A 192 -10.95 12.25 1.96
C ASP A 192 -11.10 13.75 2.25
N PRO A 193 -11.15 14.63 1.22
CA PRO A 193 -11.40 16.05 1.42
C PRO A 193 -12.72 16.36 2.16
N TRP A 194 -13.66 15.42 2.20
CA TRP A 194 -14.96 15.58 2.84
C TRP A 194 -15.06 14.84 4.18
N GLY A 195 -13.97 14.23 4.65
CA GLY A 195 -13.92 13.37 5.84
C GLY A 195 -13.85 14.12 7.18
N GLY A 196 -13.59 15.43 7.16
CA GLY A 196 -13.48 16.26 8.37
C GLY A 196 -12.08 16.32 8.98
N GLY A 197 -11.06 15.78 8.29
CA GLY A 197 -9.66 15.85 8.70
C GLY A 197 -9.25 14.81 9.73
N LEU A 198 -8.10 14.18 9.51
CA LEU A 198 -7.45 13.28 10.48
C LEU A 198 -7.04 14.00 11.76
N GLU A 199 -6.70 15.30 11.67
CA GLU A 199 -6.18 16.07 12.81
C GLU A 199 -7.12 16.08 14.02
N LEU A 200 -8.45 16.08 13.80
CA LEU A 200 -9.45 16.00 14.88
C LEU A 200 -9.36 14.66 15.64
N ALA A 201 -9.11 13.57 14.93
CA ALA A 201 -8.98 12.24 15.55
C ALA A 201 -7.64 12.05 16.29
N LEU A 202 -6.63 12.86 15.93
CA LEU A 202 -5.28 12.85 16.48
C LEU A 202 -5.05 13.89 17.59
N ALA A 203 -6.00 14.81 17.83
CA ALA A 203 -5.82 16.01 18.66
C ALA A 203 -4.60 16.84 18.22
N ALA A 204 -4.40 16.99 16.90
CA ALA A 204 -3.22 17.59 16.31
C ALA A 204 -3.53 18.86 15.49
N GLU A 205 -4.65 19.52 15.77
CA GLU A 205 -5.10 20.74 15.06
C GLU A 205 -4.13 21.92 15.27
N GLU A 206 -3.48 21.99 16.44
CA GLU A 206 -2.50 23.02 16.77
C GLU A 206 -1.06 22.63 16.39
N GLU A 207 -0.84 21.39 15.94
CA GLU A 207 0.50 20.92 15.57
C GLU A 207 0.97 21.60 14.26
N PRO A 208 2.11 22.32 14.31
CA PRO A 208 2.62 23.04 13.15
C PRO A 208 3.10 22.06 12.07
N GLY A 209 2.92 22.45 10.82
CA GLY A 209 3.36 21.67 9.67
C GLY A 209 2.36 21.76 8.52
N LEU A 210 2.73 21.22 7.37
CA LEU A 210 1.94 21.29 6.15
C LEU A 210 0.62 20.53 6.27
N ARG A 211 -0.41 21.07 5.64
CA ARG A 211 -1.69 20.42 5.33
C ARG A 211 -1.88 20.39 3.82
N TRP A 212 -2.88 19.63 3.36
CA TRP A 212 -3.20 19.54 1.94
C TRP A 212 -3.33 20.91 1.23
N PRO A 213 -4.04 21.92 1.78
CA PRO A 213 -4.11 23.24 1.15
C PRO A 213 -2.77 23.93 0.93
N ASP A 214 -1.77 23.69 1.77
CA ASP A 214 -0.43 24.30 1.64
C ASP A 214 0.35 23.72 0.46
N LEU A 215 -0.06 22.55 -0.02
CA LEU A 215 0.54 21.83 -1.15
C LEU A 215 -0.22 22.07 -2.47
N ALA A 216 -1.30 22.84 -2.46
CA ALA A 216 -2.14 23.06 -3.66
C ALA A 216 -1.37 23.74 -4.80
N ASP A 217 -0.42 24.63 -4.47
CA ASP A 217 0.43 25.35 -5.43
C ASP A 217 1.78 24.64 -5.68
N ALA A 218 2.01 23.48 -5.05
CA ALA A 218 3.24 22.73 -5.27
C ALA A 218 3.29 22.21 -6.72
N SER A 219 4.34 22.59 -7.45
CA SER A 219 4.58 22.13 -8.82
C SER A 219 6.00 21.59 -8.97
N GLY A 220 6.14 20.54 -9.76
CA GLY A 220 7.42 19.84 -9.95
C GLY A 220 7.73 18.80 -8.87
N SER A 221 8.98 18.35 -8.83
CA SER A 221 9.43 17.32 -7.89
C SER A 221 9.52 17.88 -6.47
N ILE A 222 8.89 17.20 -5.51
CA ILE A 222 9.01 17.49 -4.08
C ILE A 222 10.23 16.76 -3.52
N ASP A 223 11.08 17.48 -2.79
CA ASP A 223 12.22 16.89 -2.08
C ASP A 223 11.72 16.02 -0.90
N PRO A 224 12.12 14.72 -0.84
CA PRO A 224 11.60 13.80 0.17
C PRO A 224 11.93 14.19 1.61
N ASP A 225 13.12 14.74 1.86
CA ASP A 225 13.55 15.09 3.21
C ASP A 225 12.88 16.39 3.67
N GLN A 226 12.77 17.39 2.78
CA GLN A 226 11.99 18.60 3.07
C GLN A 226 10.51 18.29 3.33
N LEU A 227 9.92 17.37 2.57
CA LEU A 227 8.55 16.93 2.83
C LEU A 227 8.43 16.37 4.25
N HIS A 228 9.36 15.51 4.67
CA HIS A 228 9.32 14.96 6.01
C HIS A 228 9.47 16.03 7.09
N GLU A 229 10.47 16.90 6.99
CA GLU A 229 10.70 17.95 7.99
C GLU A 229 9.54 18.94 8.10
N ALA A 230 8.76 19.11 7.04
CA ALA A 230 7.65 20.06 6.99
C ALA A 230 6.31 19.46 7.46
N LEU A 231 6.20 18.14 7.62
CA LEU A 231 4.95 17.50 8.02
C LEU A 231 4.80 17.46 9.55
N PRO A 232 3.58 17.64 10.09
CA PRO A 232 3.32 17.45 11.51
C PRO A 232 3.46 15.97 11.90
N GLU A 233 3.70 15.73 13.20
CA GLU A 233 3.78 14.38 13.76
C GLU A 233 2.74 14.16 14.86
N ALA A 234 2.20 12.94 14.92
CA ALA A 234 1.32 12.51 16.01
C ALA A 234 1.51 11.00 16.25
N GLY A 235 1.52 10.57 17.51
CA GLY A 235 1.56 9.14 17.84
C GLY A 235 2.78 8.37 17.31
N GLY A 236 3.89 9.07 17.01
CA GLY A 236 5.14 8.50 16.48
C GLY A 236 5.23 8.41 14.97
N PHE A 237 4.27 8.97 14.21
CA PHE A 237 4.28 9.00 12.75
C PHE A 237 4.00 10.42 12.23
N SER A 238 4.45 10.71 11.02
CA SER A 238 4.09 11.95 10.32
C SER A 238 2.70 11.83 9.70
N PHE A 239 1.97 12.93 9.53
CA PHE A 239 0.67 12.90 8.86
C PHE A 239 0.44 14.07 7.91
N LEU A 240 -0.32 13.82 6.83
CA LEU A 240 -0.81 14.85 5.92
C LEU A 240 -2.35 14.80 5.93
N SER A 241 -2.97 15.85 6.47
CA SER A 241 -4.43 15.90 6.68
C SER A 241 -5.08 17.01 5.87
N TRP A 242 -6.37 16.83 5.54
CA TRP A 242 -7.24 17.96 5.30
C TRP A 242 -7.51 18.69 6.62
N PRO A 243 -7.62 20.03 6.63
CA PRO A 243 -7.97 20.74 7.85
C PRO A 243 -9.38 20.38 8.31
N GLY A 244 -9.56 20.20 9.62
CA GLY A 244 -10.85 19.96 10.28
C GLY A 244 -11.70 21.21 10.43
N THR A 245 -11.74 22.05 9.40
CA THR A 245 -12.45 23.32 9.39
C THR A 245 -13.74 23.25 8.57
N ARG A 246 -14.58 24.29 8.66
CA ARG A 246 -15.80 24.40 7.85
C ARG A 246 -15.53 24.94 6.44
N GLU A 247 -14.29 25.29 6.15
CA GLU A 247 -13.92 25.86 4.86
C GLU A 247 -14.03 24.81 3.77
N ARG A 248 -14.36 25.24 2.55
CA ARG A 248 -14.44 24.33 1.44
C ARG A 248 -13.03 23.86 1.08
N PRO A 249 -12.77 22.55 0.98
CA PRO A 249 -11.48 22.05 0.52
C PRO A 249 -11.12 22.66 -0.85
N PRO A 250 -9.91 23.23 -1.01
CA PRO A 250 -9.44 23.63 -2.33
C PRO A 250 -9.31 22.41 -3.24
N ALA A 251 -9.43 22.64 -4.56
CA ALA A 251 -9.07 21.61 -5.52
C ALA A 251 -7.54 21.46 -5.53
N ILE A 252 -7.05 20.23 -5.40
CA ILE A 252 -5.63 19.91 -5.52
C ILE A 252 -5.44 19.17 -6.83
N ASP A 253 -4.45 19.59 -7.61
CA ASP A 253 -4.15 18.93 -8.88
C ASP A 253 -3.63 17.51 -8.61
N THR A 254 -4.04 16.57 -9.47
CA THR A 254 -3.55 15.20 -9.45
C THR A 254 -2.02 15.12 -9.60
N ALA A 255 -1.40 16.10 -10.26
CA ALA A 255 0.06 16.20 -10.34
C ALA A 255 0.70 16.52 -8.98
N ALA A 256 0.08 17.39 -8.17
CA ALA A 256 0.55 17.69 -6.83
C ALA A 256 0.41 16.47 -5.90
N VAL A 257 -0.73 15.77 -5.97
CA VAL A 257 -0.94 14.51 -5.24
C VAL A 257 0.13 13.46 -5.62
N ALA A 258 0.39 13.29 -6.92
CA ALA A 258 1.42 12.36 -7.39
C ALA A 258 2.81 12.76 -6.89
N GLY A 259 3.16 14.06 -6.92
CA GLY A 259 4.44 14.56 -6.40
C GLY A 259 4.62 14.29 -4.90
N VAL A 260 3.55 14.43 -4.10
CA VAL A 260 3.57 14.13 -2.67
C VAL A 260 3.78 12.64 -2.42
N LEU A 261 3.05 11.77 -3.14
CA LEU A 261 3.17 10.32 -2.96
C LEU A 261 4.52 9.79 -3.43
N ASP A 262 5.05 10.34 -4.51
CA ASP A 262 6.38 10.04 -5.03
C ASP A 262 7.49 10.45 -4.05
N ALA A 263 7.39 11.65 -3.46
CA ALA A 263 8.30 12.07 -2.40
C ALA A 263 8.14 11.20 -1.13
N ALA A 264 6.91 10.90 -0.72
CA ALA A 264 6.62 10.09 0.46
C ALA A 264 7.23 8.67 0.33
N ARG A 265 7.15 8.06 -0.85
CA ARG A 265 7.79 6.75 -1.10
C ARG A 265 9.30 6.78 -0.99
N ARG A 266 9.93 7.92 -1.21
CA ARG A 266 11.39 8.01 -1.10
C ARG A 266 11.88 8.21 0.32
N CYS A 267 11.06 8.76 1.22
CA CYS A 267 11.48 9.05 2.60
C CYS A 267 10.82 8.18 3.67
N TYR A 268 9.62 7.63 3.46
CA TYR A 268 8.95 6.77 4.43
C TYR A 268 9.12 5.29 4.07
N GLU A 269 9.11 4.40 5.07
CA GLU A 269 9.08 2.95 4.87
C GLU A 269 7.66 2.44 4.66
N LEU A 270 6.67 3.11 5.27
CA LEU A 270 5.25 2.83 5.10
C LEU A 270 4.45 4.12 4.98
N VAL A 271 3.65 4.22 3.92
CA VAL A 271 2.61 5.23 3.73
C VAL A 271 1.26 4.54 3.89
N VAL A 272 0.45 5.01 4.83
CA VAL A 272 -0.93 4.56 5.00
C VAL A 272 -1.85 5.63 4.41
N LEU A 273 -2.66 5.26 3.42
CA LEU A 273 -3.65 6.15 2.80
C LEU A 273 -5.04 5.86 3.37
N ASP A 274 -5.68 6.82 4.05
CA ASP A 274 -7.10 6.74 4.41
C ASP A 274 -7.95 7.23 3.24
N ILE A 275 -8.48 6.31 2.43
CA ILE A 275 -9.10 6.64 1.15
C ILE A 275 -10.60 6.91 1.34
N GLY A 276 -11.02 8.11 0.97
CA GLY A 276 -12.43 8.48 0.90
C GLY A 276 -13.23 7.58 -0.05
N ARG A 277 -14.49 7.30 0.29
CA ARG A 277 -15.36 6.42 -0.55
C ARG A 277 -15.90 7.09 -1.82
N GLY A 278 -15.63 8.38 -2.01
CA GLY A 278 -16.01 9.08 -3.23
C GLY A 278 -15.25 8.53 -4.44
N LEU A 279 -15.87 8.57 -5.62
CA LEU A 279 -15.22 8.10 -6.85
C LEU A 279 -13.93 8.86 -7.18
N GLU A 280 -13.88 10.15 -6.83
CA GLU A 280 -12.72 11.00 -7.10
C GLU A 280 -11.54 10.65 -6.17
N PRO A 281 -11.69 10.63 -4.82
CA PRO A 281 -10.69 10.07 -3.92
C PRO A 281 -10.22 8.67 -4.29
N LEU A 282 -11.16 7.79 -4.65
CA LEU A 282 -10.84 6.43 -5.06
C LEU A 282 -9.87 6.46 -6.25
N ARG A 283 -10.25 7.13 -7.35
CA ARG A 283 -9.44 7.24 -8.58
C ARG A 283 -8.08 7.90 -8.35
N THR A 284 -8.02 8.87 -7.45
CA THR A 284 -6.81 9.62 -7.15
C THR A 284 -5.83 8.79 -6.30
N PHE A 285 -6.30 8.09 -5.27
CA PHE A 285 -5.40 7.47 -4.28
C PHE A 285 -5.25 5.95 -4.40
N ALA A 286 -6.29 5.22 -4.80
CA ALA A 286 -6.20 3.75 -4.78
C ALA A 286 -5.17 3.23 -5.81
N TRP A 287 -4.96 3.94 -6.91
CA TRP A 287 -4.01 3.56 -7.97
C TRP A 287 -2.55 3.84 -7.62
N GLU A 288 -2.31 4.52 -6.50
CA GLU A 288 -0.99 4.79 -5.96
C GLU A 288 -0.58 3.76 -4.89
N CYS A 289 -1.52 2.89 -4.50
CA CYS A 289 -1.35 1.86 -3.49
C CYS A 289 -0.71 0.60 -4.08
N ASP A 290 0.27 0.04 -3.37
CA ASP A 290 0.78 -1.30 -3.66
C ASP A 290 -0.22 -2.37 -3.18
N ARG A 291 -0.98 -2.04 -2.13
CA ARG A 291 -1.94 -2.95 -1.46
C ARG A 291 -3.15 -2.20 -0.92
N LEU A 292 -4.27 -2.90 -0.83
CA LEU A 292 -5.52 -2.35 -0.29
C LEU A 292 -6.12 -3.22 0.81
N VAL A 293 -6.70 -2.58 1.82
CA VAL A 293 -7.59 -3.20 2.80
C VAL A 293 -8.96 -2.53 2.77
N VAL A 294 -9.99 -3.36 2.53
CA VAL A 294 -11.39 -2.94 2.56
C VAL A 294 -11.97 -3.25 3.94
N VAL A 295 -12.28 -2.22 4.71
CA VAL A 295 -12.83 -2.31 6.06
C VAL A 295 -14.35 -2.32 6.00
N LEU A 296 -15.01 -3.29 6.64
CA LEU A 296 -16.47 -3.33 6.75
C LEU A 296 -16.93 -3.98 8.06
N PRO A 297 -18.07 -3.57 8.64
CA PRO A 297 -18.67 -4.32 9.73
C PRO A 297 -19.18 -5.68 9.25
N ALA A 298 -19.24 -6.66 10.14
CA ALA A 298 -19.85 -7.98 9.90
C ALA A 298 -21.38 -7.89 9.71
N GLN A 299 -21.81 -7.29 8.60
CA GLN A 299 -23.21 -6.99 8.27
C GLN A 299 -23.46 -7.23 6.79
N LEU A 300 -24.57 -7.88 6.45
CA LEU A 300 -24.94 -8.19 5.07
C LEU A 300 -24.98 -6.95 4.17
N ARG A 301 -25.60 -5.86 4.63
CA ARG A 301 -25.68 -4.61 3.86
C ARG A 301 -24.30 -4.03 3.56
N ALA A 302 -23.35 -4.17 4.49
CA ALA A 302 -21.99 -3.70 4.29
C ALA A 302 -21.22 -4.58 3.30
N ALA A 303 -21.40 -5.91 3.34
CA ALA A 303 -20.84 -6.83 2.36
C ALA A 303 -21.35 -6.52 0.94
N VAL A 304 -22.66 -6.30 0.76
CA VAL A 304 -23.23 -5.92 -0.54
C VAL A 304 -22.69 -4.57 -1.04
N ALA A 305 -22.49 -3.59 -0.15
CA ALA A 305 -21.90 -2.31 -0.51
C ALA A 305 -20.43 -2.46 -0.93
N ALA A 306 -19.65 -3.27 -0.21
CA ALA A 306 -18.26 -3.56 -0.52
C ALA A 306 -18.13 -4.32 -1.85
N ALA A 307 -18.99 -5.29 -2.13
CA ALA A 307 -19.00 -6.04 -3.39
C ALA A 307 -19.19 -5.14 -4.63
N ARG A 308 -19.87 -3.98 -4.48
CA ARG A 308 -20.01 -2.97 -5.54
C ARG A 308 -18.78 -2.07 -5.69
N LEU A 309 -17.97 -1.95 -4.63
CA LEU A 309 -16.73 -1.18 -4.64
C LEU A 309 -15.59 -1.96 -5.30
N VAL A 310 -15.51 -3.28 -5.07
CA VAL A 310 -14.39 -4.12 -5.55
C VAL A 310 -14.08 -3.96 -7.05
N PRO A 311 -15.06 -3.93 -7.98
CA PRO A 311 -14.78 -3.76 -9.41
C PRO A 311 -14.19 -2.39 -9.77
N GLU A 312 -14.39 -1.38 -8.92
CA GLU A 312 -13.81 -0.04 -9.09
C GLU A 312 -12.39 0.02 -8.53
N LEU A 313 -11.89 -1.03 -7.86
CA LEU A 313 -10.56 -1.02 -7.27
C LEU A 313 -9.48 -1.35 -8.31
N PRO A 314 -8.27 -0.80 -8.12
CA PRO A 314 -7.07 -1.28 -8.78
C PRO A 314 -6.89 -2.81 -8.64
N ALA A 315 -6.46 -3.49 -9.70
CA ALA A 315 -5.92 -4.86 -9.63
C ALA A 315 -4.58 -4.95 -8.84
N VAL A 316 -4.61 -4.61 -7.56
CA VAL A 316 -3.53 -4.85 -6.59
C VAL A 316 -4.01 -5.82 -5.52
N GLU A 317 -3.07 -6.36 -4.74
CA GLU A 317 -3.40 -7.26 -3.65
C GLU A 317 -4.36 -6.56 -2.66
N THR A 318 -5.58 -7.10 -2.57
CA THR A 318 -6.68 -6.49 -1.82
C THR A 318 -7.27 -7.51 -0.86
N ALA A 319 -7.46 -7.13 0.40
CA ALA A 319 -8.03 -8.01 1.43
C ALA A 319 -9.10 -7.31 2.28
N LEU A 320 -9.88 -8.10 3.02
CA LEU A 320 -10.94 -7.63 3.90
C LEU A 320 -10.46 -7.52 5.33
N VAL A 321 -10.87 -6.42 5.96
CA VAL A 321 -10.84 -6.26 7.41
C VAL A 321 -12.29 -6.22 7.90
N ILE A 322 -12.65 -7.18 8.73
CA ILE A 322 -14.01 -7.26 9.25
C ILE A 322 -14.05 -6.64 10.64
N ARG A 323 -14.83 -5.56 10.79
CA ARG A 323 -15.11 -4.95 12.09
C ARG A 323 -16.18 -5.72 12.83
N THR A 324 -15.88 -6.13 14.07
CA THR A 324 -16.77 -7.01 14.84
C THR A 324 -16.98 -6.53 16.27
N LYS A 325 -18.16 -6.85 16.80
CA LYS A 325 -18.48 -6.64 18.22
C LYS A 325 -18.00 -7.84 19.04
N PRO A 326 -17.46 -7.63 20.25
CA PRO A 326 -17.16 -8.72 21.16
C PRO A 326 -18.38 -9.63 21.39
N GLY A 327 -18.19 -10.94 21.22
CA GLY A 327 -19.22 -11.95 21.48
C GLY A 327 -20.26 -12.15 20.36
N VAL A 328 -20.16 -11.43 19.24
CA VAL A 328 -21.03 -11.66 18.08
C VAL A 328 -20.39 -12.71 17.18
N ALA A 329 -21.07 -13.86 17.03
CA ALA A 329 -20.69 -14.85 16.03
C ALA A 329 -21.08 -14.34 14.63
N PHE A 330 -20.17 -14.52 13.67
CA PHE A 330 -20.41 -14.22 12.26
C PHE A 330 -19.64 -15.22 11.40
N ASP A 331 -20.12 -15.42 10.19
CA ASP A 331 -19.49 -16.27 9.20
C ASP A 331 -18.59 -15.41 8.30
N TYR A 332 -17.28 -15.47 8.53
CA TYR A 332 -16.31 -14.68 7.76
C TYR A 332 -16.16 -15.22 6.33
N GLN A 333 -16.37 -16.54 6.13
CA GLN A 333 -16.34 -17.17 4.81
C GLN A 333 -17.50 -16.67 3.95
N LEU A 334 -18.69 -16.55 4.52
CA LEU A 334 -19.85 -15.99 3.81
C LEU A 334 -19.60 -14.54 3.39
N ILE A 335 -19.00 -13.72 4.26
CA ILE A 335 -18.63 -12.33 3.93
C ILE A 335 -17.56 -12.31 2.84
N SER A 336 -16.52 -13.13 2.97
CA SER A 336 -15.46 -13.27 1.98
C SER A 336 -16.01 -13.64 0.60
N GLN A 337 -16.89 -14.64 0.53
CA GLN A 337 -17.54 -15.07 -0.70
C GLN A 337 -18.46 -14.00 -1.27
N ALA A 338 -19.23 -13.30 -0.43
CA ALA A 338 -20.15 -12.26 -0.88
C ALA A 338 -19.42 -11.03 -1.46
N VAL A 339 -18.25 -10.68 -0.91
CA VAL A 339 -17.44 -9.54 -1.37
C VAL A 339 -16.47 -9.94 -2.49
N GLY A 340 -16.04 -11.21 -2.52
CA GLY A 340 -15.06 -11.73 -3.49
C GLY A 340 -13.61 -11.44 -3.10
N LEU A 341 -13.32 -11.23 -1.81
CA LEU A 341 -11.99 -10.89 -1.31
C LEU A 341 -11.61 -11.76 -0.09
N PRO A 342 -10.33 -12.12 0.09
CA PRO A 342 -9.87 -12.87 1.26
C PRO A 342 -9.96 -12.01 2.53
N VAL A 343 -10.17 -12.64 3.69
CA VAL A 343 -10.18 -11.94 4.99
C VAL A 343 -8.78 -11.94 5.58
N GLN A 344 -8.26 -10.75 5.90
CA GLN A 344 -6.93 -10.58 6.46
C GLN A 344 -6.93 -10.45 7.98
N ALA A 345 -7.88 -9.68 8.52
CA ALA A 345 -7.89 -9.38 9.94
C ALA A 345 -9.29 -9.00 10.45
N ILE A 346 -9.42 -9.05 11.78
CA ILE A 346 -10.61 -8.60 12.49
C ILE A 346 -10.30 -7.30 13.22
N LEU A 347 -10.97 -6.21 12.83
CA LEU A 347 -10.91 -4.94 13.55
C LEU A 347 -11.82 -5.03 14.79
N PRO A 348 -11.29 -4.98 16.02
CA PRO A 348 -12.12 -5.07 17.20
C PRO A 348 -12.93 -3.78 17.41
N GLU A 349 -14.19 -3.92 17.80
CA GLU A 349 -14.92 -2.80 18.40
C GLU A 349 -14.41 -2.56 19.82
N VAL A 350 -13.62 -1.50 19.98
CA VAL A 350 -13.08 -1.09 21.27
C VAL A 350 -14.08 -0.14 21.96
N ARG A 351 -14.47 -0.48 23.19
CA ARG A 351 -15.39 0.38 23.97
C ARG A 351 -14.77 1.75 24.18
N GLY A 352 -15.55 2.79 23.89
CA GLY A 352 -15.14 4.18 24.03
C GLY A 352 -14.47 4.75 22.79
N THR A 353 -14.23 3.98 21.72
CA THR A 353 -13.57 4.49 20.50
C THR A 353 -14.27 5.69 19.90
N ALA A 354 -15.60 5.68 19.78
CA ALA A 354 -16.32 6.83 19.25
C ALA A 354 -16.08 8.09 20.09
N ALA A 355 -16.19 7.99 21.42
CA ALA A 355 -15.90 9.12 22.30
C ALA A 355 -14.42 9.53 22.28
N ALA A 356 -13.51 8.56 22.14
CA ALA A 356 -12.08 8.84 22.02
C ALA A 356 -11.77 9.60 20.73
N THR A 357 -12.40 9.26 19.60
CA THR A 357 -12.27 10.00 18.34
C THR A 357 -12.74 11.45 18.50
N GLU A 358 -13.91 11.69 19.09
CA GLU A 358 -14.43 13.05 19.33
C GLU A 358 -13.57 13.89 20.29
N LEU A 359 -12.73 13.24 21.10
CA LEU A 359 -11.83 13.88 22.04
C LEU A 359 -10.37 13.89 21.56
N GLY A 360 -10.10 13.42 20.33
CA GLY A 360 -8.76 13.28 19.76
C GLY A 360 -7.83 12.32 20.54
N ARG A 361 -8.41 11.34 21.24
CA ARG A 361 -7.72 10.33 22.07
C ARG A 361 -7.68 8.96 21.43
N LEU A 362 -7.81 8.88 20.10
CA LEU A 362 -7.91 7.60 19.42
C LEU A 362 -6.64 6.74 19.58
N LEU A 363 -5.49 7.40 19.70
CA LEU A 363 -4.18 6.77 19.91
C LEU A 363 -4.08 6.03 21.25
N ASP A 364 -4.87 6.41 22.27
CA ASP A 364 -4.87 5.74 23.59
C ASP A 364 -5.33 4.27 23.49
N ALA A 365 -6.10 3.93 22.46
CA ALA A 365 -6.57 2.57 22.22
C ALA A 365 -5.55 1.67 21.50
N GLY A 366 -4.52 2.24 20.85
CA GLY A 366 -3.55 1.50 20.05
C GLY A 366 -2.79 0.43 20.82
N GLY A 367 -2.44 0.72 22.07
CA GLY A 367 -1.72 -0.23 22.95
C GLY A 367 -2.58 -1.40 23.47
N ARG A 368 -3.87 -1.47 23.13
CA ARG A 368 -4.72 -2.59 23.56
C ARG A 368 -4.37 -3.85 22.78
N ARG A 369 -4.23 -4.98 23.47
CA ARG A 369 -3.90 -6.29 22.87
C ARG A 369 -4.79 -6.68 21.68
N SER A 370 -6.07 -6.34 21.71
CA SER A 370 -6.97 -6.63 20.58
C SER A 370 -6.64 -5.79 19.34
N VAL A 371 -6.21 -4.54 19.54
CA VAL A 371 -5.79 -3.63 18.45
C VAL A 371 -4.43 -4.08 17.93
N GLN A 372 -3.48 -4.41 18.80
CA GLN A 372 -2.18 -4.97 18.42
C GLN A 372 -2.31 -6.22 17.55
N ARG A 373 -3.16 -7.18 17.93
CA ARG A 373 -3.44 -8.37 17.10
C ARG A 373 -4.02 -8.02 15.73
N PHE A 374 -4.89 -7.02 15.68
CA PHE A 374 -5.45 -6.53 14.43
C PHE A 374 -4.36 -5.94 13.53
N THR A 375 -3.53 -5.04 14.08
CA THR A 375 -2.49 -4.36 13.31
C THR A 375 -1.37 -5.32 12.91
N GLU A 376 -0.94 -6.22 13.79
CA GLU A 376 -0.02 -7.32 13.46
C GLU A 376 -0.57 -8.17 12.32
N GLY A 377 -1.86 -8.55 12.37
CA GLY A 377 -2.50 -9.32 11.32
C GLY A 377 -2.48 -8.62 9.95
N VAL A 378 -2.73 -7.31 9.90
CA VAL A 378 -2.69 -6.55 8.64
C VAL A 378 -1.26 -6.28 8.17
N LEU A 379 -0.33 -5.97 9.08
CA LEU A 379 1.06 -5.64 8.74
C LEU A 379 1.88 -6.89 8.37
N ALA A 380 1.52 -8.08 8.84
CA ALA A 380 2.19 -9.36 8.53
C ALA A 380 1.90 -9.91 7.12
N PHE A 381 1.23 -9.14 6.26
CA PHE A 381 0.75 -9.61 4.97
C PHE A 381 1.89 -10.04 4.04
N GLY A 382 1.97 -11.36 3.76
CA GLY A 382 3.02 -12.01 2.97
C GLY A 382 3.77 -13.13 3.70
N ALA A 383 3.66 -13.24 5.03
CA ALA A 383 4.10 -14.40 5.79
C ALA A 383 2.88 -15.25 6.16
N ASP A 384 2.68 -16.36 5.44
CA ASP A 384 1.74 -17.47 5.70
C ASP A 384 0.36 -17.13 6.31
N GLY A 385 -0.67 -17.41 5.52
CA GLY A 385 -2.11 -17.44 5.81
C GLY A 385 -2.60 -17.18 7.25
N PHE A 386 -3.61 -16.31 7.36
CA PHE A 386 -4.47 -16.23 8.53
C PHE A 386 -5.03 -17.63 8.87
N PRO A 387 -5.02 -18.06 10.15
CA PRO A 387 -5.43 -19.42 10.53
C PRO A 387 -6.89 -19.76 10.24
#